data_AF-A0A518CK94-F1
#
_entry.id   AF-A0A518CK94-F1
#
_cell.length_a   1.000
_cell.length_b   1.000
_cell.length_c   1.000
_cell.angle_alpha   90.00
_cell.angle_beta   90.00
_cell.angle_gamma   90.00
#
_symmetry.space_group_name_H-M   'P 1'
#
loop_
_entity.id
_entity.type
_entity.pdbx_description
1 polymer ?
#
loop_
_entity_poly.entity_id
_entity_poly.type
_entity_poly.pdbx_seq_one_letter_code
_entity_poly.pdbx_strand_id
1 'polypeptide(L)'
;MGAPDFFRNVTGLNQINYRVDPNTFTMGGLGYGSYNAPRGIPQGLTKSQFDEAGSLIRSKTGHLGDDIVVQGSRAGGTAKATSDIDIGVRVSPDEFDGLVKARFGTPNPGSAKERTMLHAIQTGKIQAGEAGLRGLRRELQGKLGMDVDLSVIRRGGPFDQPPTIPVP
;
A
#
# COMPACT_ATOMS: atom_id res chain seq x y z
N MET A 1 -22.18 53.36 -28.58
CA MET A 1 -20.75 53.66 -28.73
C MET A 1 -20.14 53.73 -27.33
N GLY A 2 -19.07 52.97 -27.08
CA GLY A 2 -18.17 53.17 -25.93
C GLY A 2 -18.01 51.97 -24.97
N ALA A 3 -17.09 51.05 -25.28
CA ALA A 3 -16.35 50.27 -24.28
C ALA A 3 -14.94 49.97 -24.85
N PRO A 4 -13.85 50.15 -24.07
CA PRO A 4 -12.49 50.18 -24.61
C PRO A 4 -11.78 48.82 -24.67
N ASP A 5 -10.82 48.78 -25.59
CA ASP A 5 -9.91 47.69 -25.93
C ASP A 5 -8.97 47.28 -24.79
N PHE A 6 -8.83 45.97 -24.55
CA PHE A 6 -7.78 45.42 -23.69
C PHE A 6 -7.10 44.18 -24.30
N PHE A 7 -6.83 44.20 -25.61
CA PHE A 7 -5.94 43.22 -26.23
C PHE A 7 -5.01 43.91 -27.24
N ARG A 8 -3.80 44.26 -26.79
CA ARG A 8 -2.65 44.42 -27.68
C ARG A 8 -1.42 43.73 -27.11
N ASN A 9 -1.01 42.70 -27.85
CA ASN A 9 0.34 42.27 -28.17
C ASN A 9 1.33 42.05 -27.03
N VAL A 10 1.71 40.78 -26.85
CA VAL A 10 3.13 40.41 -26.82
C VAL A 10 3.35 39.15 -27.66
N THR A 11 3.82 39.35 -28.89
CA THR A 11 4.49 38.35 -29.73
C THR A 11 5.86 38.04 -29.13
N GLY A 12 6.15 36.76 -28.91
CA GLY A 12 7.53 36.27 -28.76
C GLY A 12 7.78 35.39 -27.55
N LEU A 13 7.36 34.12 -27.61
CA LEU A 13 8.05 33.05 -26.87
C LEU A 13 8.13 31.79 -27.75
N ASN A 14 9.35 31.25 -27.76
CA ASN A 14 9.83 30.06 -28.46
C ASN A 14 8.87 28.87 -28.36
N GLN A 15 8.78 28.12 -29.47
CA GLN A 15 8.17 26.78 -29.50
C GLN A 15 9.02 25.83 -28.63
N ILE A 16 8.64 25.69 -27.36
CA ILE A 16 9.09 24.55 -26.55
C ILE A 16 8.08 23.44 -26.83
N ASN A 17 8.55 22.38 -27.51
CA ASN A 17 7.81 21.15 -27.69
C ASN A 17 7.50 20.52 -26.31
N TYR A 18 6.36 20.87 -25.73
CA TYR A 18 5.80 20.11 -24.61
C TYR A 18 5.23 18.80 -25.17
N ARG A 19 6.01 17.72 -25.08
CA ARG A 19 5.41 16.39 -24.96
C ARG A 19 4.67 16.38 -23.64
N VAL A 20 3.35 16.37 -23.72
CA VAL A 20 2.48 16.24 -22.55
C VAL A 20 2.54 14.77 -22.13
N ASP A 21 3.31 14.45 -21.08
CA ASP A 21 3.21 13.16 -20.42
C ASP A 21 1.85 13.12 -19.68
N PRO A 22 0.97 12.14 -19.93
CA PRO A 22 -0.38 12.15 -19.38
C PRO A 22 -0.47 11.88 -17.87
N ASN A 23 0.65 11.80 -17.14
CA ASN A 23 0.69 11.37 -15.75
C ASN A 23 1.07 12.46 -14.73
N THR A 24 1.16 13.73 -15.12
CA THR A 24 1.35 14.83 -14.17
C THR A 24 0.35 15.95 -14.41
N PHE A 25 -0.84 15.81 -13.82
CA PHE A 25 -1.76 16.93 -13.64
C PHE A 25 -1.90 17.23 -12.15
N THR A 26 -1.05 18.13 -11.66
CA THR A 26 -1.24 18.78 -10.36
C THR A 26 -1.90 20.12 -10.62
N MET A 27 -3.22 20.21 -10.42
CA MET A 27 -3.93 21.48 -10.28
C MET A 27 -4.26 21.69 -8.81
N GLY A 28 -3.80 22.82 -8.28
CA GLY A 28 -4.19 23.30 -6.97
C GLY A 28 -5.66 23.73 -6.94
N GLY A 29 -6.25 23.65 -5.75
CA GLY A 29 -7.42 24.44 -5.37
C GLY A 29 -8.78 23.84 -5.72
N LEU A 30 -9.45 23.33 -4.69
CA LEU A 30 -10.90 23.24 -4.51
C LEU A 30 -11.66 22.21 -5.38
N GLY A 31 -11.86 21.02 -4.81
CA GLY A 31 -12.85 20.03 -5.25
C GLY A 31 -12.42 18.60 -4.92
N TYR A 32 -12.96 18.03 -3.84
CA TYR A 32 -12.77 16.62 -3.46
C TYR A 32 -13.50 15.69 -4.46
N GLY A 33 -12.88 15.47 -5.63
CA GLY A 33 -13.20 14.37 -6.52
C GLY A 33 -12.26 13.21 -6.25
N SER A 34 -12.80 12.10 -5.74
CA SER A 34 -12.08 10.81 -5.63
C SER A 34 -11.51 10.46 -7.00
N TYR A 35 -10.19 10.63 -7.18
CA TYR A 35 -9.47 9.96 -8.26
C TYR A 35 -9.44 8.48 -7.90
N ASN A 36 -10.55 7.80 -8.25
CA ASN A 36 -10.65 6.36 -8.17
C ASN A 36 -9.45 5.79 -8.95
N ALA A 37 -8.49 5.22 -8.23
CA ALA A 37 -7.49 4.36 -8.87
C ALA A 37 -8.23 3.37 -9.79
N PRO A 38 -7.65 2.96 -10.93
CA PRO A 38 -8.28 1.97 -11.81
C PRO A 38 -8.78 0.81 -10.94
N ARG A 39 -10.08 0.49 -11.00
CA ARG A 39 -10.73 -0.46 -10.08
C ARG A 39 -9.84 -1.70 -9.89
N GLY A 40 -9.27 -1.86 -8.70
CA GLY A 40 -8.42 -3.01 -8.36
C GLY A 40 -6.90 -2.84 -8.57
N ILE A 41 -6.38 -1.63 -8.79
CA ILE A 41 -4.93 -1.35 -8.77
C ILE A 41 -4.62 -0.32 -7.68
N PRO A 42 -3.65 -0.57 -6.78
CA PRO A 42 -3.25 0.41 -5.77
C PRO A 42 -2.73 1.72 -6.39
N GLN A 43 -3.10 2.85 -5.80
CA GLN A 43 -2.65 4.17 -6.24
C GLN A 43 -1.11 4.23 -6.30
N GLY A 44 -0.59 4.74 -7.42
CA GLY A 44 0.84 4.88 -7.67
C GLY A 44 1.51 3.64 -8.24
N LEU A 45 0.76 2.57 -8.53
CA LEU A 45 1.24 1.41 -9.29
C LEU A 45 0.61 1.33 -10.68
N THR A 46 1.39 0.81 -11.62
CA THR A 46 0.87 0.32 -12.90
C THR A 46 0.32 -1.11 -12.75
N LYS A 47 -0.49 -1.57 -13.71
CA LYS A 47 -0.99 -2.95 -13.74
C LYS A 47 0.14 -3.99 -13.74
N SER A 48 1.18 -3.79 -14.57
CA SER A 48 2.34 -4.69 -14.63
C SER A 48 3.05 -4.79 -13.28
N GLN A 49 3.32 -3.64 -12.64
CA GLN A 49 3.95 -3.63 -11.30
C GLN A 49 3.10 -4.38 -10.28
N PHE A 50 1.78 -4.21 -10.31
CA PHE A 50 0.89 -4.89 -9.37
C PHE A 50 0.81 -6.39 -9.63
N ASP A 51 0.75 -6.83 -10.88
CA ASP A 51 0.70 -8.25 -11.26
C ASP A 51 2.02 -8.97 -10.95
N GLU A 52 3.16 -8.32 -11.23
CA GLU A 52 4.49 -8.84 -10.91
C GLU A 52 4.70 -8.95 -9.39
N ALA A 53 4.31 -7.90 -8.65
CA ALA A 53 4.36 -7.91 -7.19
C ALA A 53 3.44 -8.99 -6.63
N GLY A 54 2.22 -9.14 -7.17
CA GLY A 54 1.27 -10.15 -6.73
C GLY A 54 1.77 -11.57 -6.94
N SER A 55 2.34 -11.85 -8.11
CA SER A 55 2.99 -13.12 -8.41
C SER A 55 4.12 -13.43 -7.42
N LEU A 56 4.96 -12.45 -7.11
CA LEU A 56 6.03 -12.59 -6.12
C LEU A 56 5.46 -12.86 -4.72
N ILE A 57 4.48 -12.08 -4.27
CA ILE A 57 3.87 -12.24 -2.94
C ILE A 57 3.28 -13.64 -2.82
N ARG A 58 2.43 -14.07 -3.77
CA ARG A 58 1.81 -15.40 -3.75
C ARG A 58 2.84 -16.52 -3.71
N SER A 59 3.92 -16.42 -4.49
CA SER A 59 4.98 -17.44 -4.50
C SER A 59 5.70 -17.60 -3.15
N LYS A 60 5.72 -16.55 -2.33
CA LYS A 60 6.46 -16.49 -1.06
C LYS A 60 5.56 -16.58 0.17
N THR A 61 4.27 -16.23 0.07
CA THR A 61 3.33 -16.23 1.20
C THR A 61 2.22 -17.26 1.08
N GLY A 62 2.11 -18.02 -0.02
CA GLY A 62 1.05 -19.02 -0.20
C GLY A 62 1.00 -20.07 0.91
N HIS A 63 2.12 -20.35 1.59
CA HIS A 63 2.17 -21.23 2.76
C HIS A 63 1.50 -20.65 4.02
N LEU A 64 1.19 -19.35 4.04
CA LEU A 64 0.50 -18.66 5.14
C LEU A 64 -0.99 -18.48 4.89
N GLY A 65 -1.42 -18.45 3.62
CA GLY A 65 -2.80 -18.26 3.19
C GLY A 65 -2.92 -17.62 1.81
N ASP A 66 -4.09 -17.78 1.19
CA ASP A 66 -4.36 -17.31 -0.18
C ASP A 66 -5.06 -15.94 -0.24
N ASP A 67 -5.60 -15.48 0.89
CA ASP A 67 -6.28 -14.19 1.01
C ASP A 67 -5.26 -13.08 1.31
N ILE A 68 -4.84 -12.42 0.24
CA ILE A 68 -3.81 -11.39 0.28
C ILE A 68 -4.41 -10.10 -0.29
N VAL A 69 -4.27 -9.02 0.46
CA VAL A 69 -4.85 -7.72 0.11
C VAL A 69 -3.84 -6.59 0.26
N VAL A 70 -3.98 -5.57 -0.58
CA VAL A 70 -3.45 -4.23 -0.33
C VAL A 70 -4.51 -3.46 0.44
N GLN A 71 -4.11 -2.69 1.45
CA GLN A 71 -5.03 -1.89 2.27
C GLN A 71 -4.54 -0.43 2.38
N GLY A 72 -5.26 0.36 3.18
CA GLY A 72 -4.82 1.69 3.54
C GLY A 72 -4.93 2.70 2.40
N SER A 73 -4.10 3.74 2.48
CA SER A 73 -4.27 4.93 1.64
C SER A 73 -4.12 4.65 0.14
N ARG A 74 -3.24 3.72 -0.26
CA ARG A 74 -3.06 3.34 -1.67
C ARG A 74 -4.20 2.49 -2.19
N ALA A 75 -4.81 1.65 -1.35
CA ALA A 75 -6.05 0.97 -1.72
C ALA A 75 -7.23 1.95 -1.83
N GLY A 76 -7.24 2.99 -1.00
CA GLY A 76 -8.30 4.02 -0.95
C GLY A 76 -8.18 5.18 -1.93
N GLY A 77 -7.06 5.32 -2.64
CA GLY A 77 -6.82 6.45 -3.54
C GLY A 77 -6.52 7.78 -2.81
N THR A 78 -6.10 7.72 -1.55
CA THR A 78 -5.79 8.90 -0.71
C THR A 78 -4.31 8.99 -0.34
N ALA A 79 -3.46 8.18 -0.95
CA ALA A 79 -2.02 8.14 -0.69
C ALA A 79 -1.31 9.41 -1.17
N LYS A 80 -0.32 9.82 -0.38
CA LYS A 80 0.65 10.85 -0.77
C LYS A 80 1.78 10.19 -1.55
N ALA A 81 2.60 11.00 -2.22
CA ALA A 81 3.80 10.51 -2.91
C ALA A 81 4.76 9.74 -1.98
N THR A 82 4.81 10.13 -0.70
CA THR A 82 5.65 9.51 0.34
C THR A 82 4.94 8.40 1.12
N SER A 83 3.69 8.07 0.80
CA SER A 83 2.98 6.99 1.48
C SER A 83 3.60 5.64 1.13
N ASP A 84 3.62 4.73 2.08
CA ASP A 84 3.94 3.32 1.87
C ASP A 84 2.78 2.57 1.20
N ILE A 85 3.03 1.30 0.85
CA ILE A 85 2.00 0.33 0.47
C ILE A 85 1.83 -0.71 1.59
N ASP A 86 0.62 -0.79 2.13
CA ASP A 86 0.26 -1.77 3.15
C ASP A 86 -0.26 -3.06 2.52
N ILE A 87 0.40 -4.17 2.78
CA ILE A 87 0.06 -5.51 2.29
C ILE A 87 -0.24 -6.42 3.48
N GLY A 88 -1.43 -7.00 3.47
CA GLY A 88 -1.92 -7.92 4.49
C GLY A 88 -2.15 -9.33 3.92
N VAL A 89 -1.53 -10.33 4.54
CA VAL A 89 -1.94 -11.74 4.40
C VAL A 89 -2.96 -12.01 5.48
N ARG A 90 -4.24 -12.15 5.10
CA ARG A 90 -5.34 -12.30 6.04
C ARG A 90 -5.58 -13.77 6.34
N VAL A 91 -5.59 -14.09 7.62
CA VAL A 91 -5.77 -15.46 8.12
C VAL A 91 -6.94 -15.51 9.11
N SER A 92 -7.53 -16.68 9.29
CA SER A 92 -8.55 -16.89 10.32
C SER A 92 -7.98 -16.63 11.74
N PRO A 93 -8.85 -16.38 12.74
CA PRO A 93 -8.42 -16.28 14.13
C PRO A 93 -7.55 -17.46 14.60
N ASP A 94 -7.95 -18.69 14.27
CA ASP A 94 -7.25 -19.90 14.72
C ASP A 94 -5.86 -20.03 14.06
N GLU A 95 -5.76 -19.73 12.76
CA GLU A 95 -4.48 -19.69 12.05
C GLU A 95 -3.57 -18.59 12.60
N PHE A 96 -4.14 -17.42 12.93
CA PHE A 96 -3.39 -16.32 13.54
C PHE A 96 -2.78 -16.76 14.88
N ASP A 97 -3.59 -17.35 15.76
CA ASP A 97 -3.15 -17.82 17.08
C ASP A 97 -2.10 -18.93 16.94
N GLY A 98 -2.26 -19.82 15.96
CA GLY A 98 -1.26 -20.82 15.59
C GLY A 98 0.06 -20.21 15.16
N LEU A 99 0.04 -19.16 14.33
CA LEU A 99 1.22 -18.43 13.89
C LEU A 99 1.88 -17.68 15.05
N VAL A 100 1.12 -17.04 15.94
CA VAL A 100 1.65 -16.39 17.14
C VAL A 100 2.40 -17.42 17.99
N LYS A 101 1.79 -18.57 18.27
CA LYS A 101 2.43 -19.65 19.04
C LYS A 101 3.70 -20.16 18.36
N ALA A 102 3.67 -20.37 17.04
CA ALA A 102 4.80 -20.89 16.29
C ALA A 102 5.99 -19.89 16.25
N ARG A 103 5.72 -18.59 16.12
CA ARG A 103 6.77 -17.56 16.01
C ARG A 103 7.32 -17.13 17.36
N PHE A 104 6.43 -16.95 18.34
CA PHE A 104 6.83 -16.41 19.64
C PHE A 104 7.17 -17.48 20.68
N GLY A 105 6.54 -18.65 20.61
CA GLY A 105 6.71 -19.72 21.59
C GLY A 105 6.24 -19.27 22.98
N THR A 106 7.05 -19.57 24.00
CA THR A 106 6.83 -19.10 25.37
C THR A 106 7.96 -18.13 25.73
N PRO A 107 7.83 -16.83 25.42
CA PRO A 107 8.87 -15.86 25.72
C PRO A 107 9.01 -15.65 27.23
N ASN A 108 10.21 -15.25 27.65
CA ASN A 108 10.46 -14.94 29.06
C ASN A 108 9.63 -13.73 29.50
N PRO A 109 9.04 -13.74 30.71
CA PRO A 109 8.33 -12.59 31.26
C PRO A 109 9.19 -11.32 31.29
N GLY A 110 8.61 -10.19 30.91
CA GLY A 110 9.26 -8.88 30.79
C GLY A 110 10.18 -8.73 29.57
N SER A 111 10.34 -9.77 28.74
CA SER A 111 11.25 -9.71 27.59
C SER A 111 10.70 -8.83 26.46
N ALA A 112 11.60 -8.33 25.60
CA ALA A 112 11.18 -7.65 24.37
C ALA A 112 10.31 -8.54 23.49
N LYS A 113 10.61 -9.84 23.43
CA LYS A 113 9.85 -10.83 22.67
C LYS A 113 8.43 -11.00 23.19
N GLU A 114 8.25 -11.02 24.52
CA GLU A 114 6.92 -11.06 25.13
C GLU A 114 6.11 -9.80 24.78
N ARG A 115 6.72 -8.61 24.89
CA ARG A 115 6.05 -7.35 24.52
C ARG A 115 5.61 -7.36 23.05
N THR A 116 6.47 -7.81 22.14
CA THR A 116 6.14 -7.93 20.71
C THR A 116 5.00 -8.94 20.48
N MET A 117 5.03 -10.09 21.16
CA MET A 117 3.97 -11.10 21.09
C MET A 117 2.63 -10.52 21.56
N LEU A 118 2.59 -9.90 22.73
CA LEU A 118 1.39 -9.29 23.29
C LEU A 118 0.84 -8.18 22.38
N HIS A 119 1.72 -7.39 21.78
CA HIS A 119 1.31 -6.38 20.81
C HIS A 119 0.70 -6.99 19.55
N ALA A 120 1.26 -8.09 19.04
CA ALA A 120 0.70 -8.81 17.90
C ALA A 120 -0.71 -9.37 18.21
N ILE A 121 -0.91 -9.91 19.41
CA ILE A 121 -2.22 -10.40 19.88
C ILE A 121 -3.21 -9.23 20.01
N GLN A 122 -2.80 -8.15 20.67
CA GLN A 122 -3.65 -6.98 20.90
C GLN A 122 -4.12 -6.34 19.59
N THR A 123 -3.21 -6.23 18.61
CA THR A 123 -3.49 -5.58 17.33
C THR A 123 -4.08 -6.53 16.30
N GLY A 124 -3.91 -7.85 16.46
CA GLY A 124 -4.21 -8.82 15.42
C GLY A 124 -3.28 -8.69 14.21
N LYS A 125 -2.04 -8.22 14.39
CA LYS A 125 -1.05 -8.00 13.33
C LYS A 125 0.31 -8.57 13.70
N ILE A 126 0.84 -9.49 12.88
CA ILE A 126 2.23 -9.97 12.96
C ILE A 126 3.04 -9.26 11.87
N GLN A 127 4.05 -8.49 12.28
CA GLN A 127 4.91 -7.74 11.37
C GLN A 127 5.79 -8.66 10.52
N ALA A 128 6.22 -8.21 9.33
CA ALA A 128 7.08 -8.98 8.42
C ALA A 128 8.32 -9.59 9.08
N GLY A 129 8.95 -8.89 10.03
CA GLY A 129 10.12 -9.41 10.76
C GLY A 129 9.80 -10.71 11.50
N GLU A 130 8.73 -10.67 12.30
CA GLU A 130 8.27 -11.81 13.11
C GLU A 130 7.62 -12.91 12.27
N ALA A 131 7.00 -12.54 11.15
CA ALA A 131 6.42 -13.48 10.20
C ALA A 131 7.46 -14.18 9.31
N GLY A 132 8.74 -13.80 9.36
CA GLY A 132 9.78 -14.32 8.47
C GLY A 132 9.72 -13.79 7.04
N LEU A 133 9.02 -12.69 6.81
CA LEU A 133 8.78 -12.06 5.49
C LEU A 133 9.72 -10.90 5.18
N ARG A 134 10.76 -10.68 6.00
CA ARG A 134 11.71 -9.55 5.83
C ARG A 134 12.40 -9.54 4.46
N GLY A 135 12.74 -10.72 3.93
CA GLY A 135 13.36 -10.86 2.61
C GLY A 135 12.41 -10.41 1.49
N LEU A 136 11.19 -10.94 1.51
CA LEU A 136 10.12 -10.57 0.57
C LEU A 136 9.83 -9.06 0.62
N ARG A 137 9.69 -8.49 1.82
CA ARG A 137 9.45 -7.04 1.99
C ARG A 137 10.52 -6.21 1.30
N ARG A 138 11.81 -6.56 1.48
CA ARG A 138 12.93 -5.86 0.84
C ARG A 138 12.90 -5.99 -0.68
N GLU A 139 12.58 -7.16 -1.20
CA GLU A 139 12.46 -7.40 -2.64
C GLU A 139 11.33 -6.58 -3.26
N LEU A 140 10.17 -6.51 -2.58
CA LEU A 140 9.04 -5.68 -2.99
C LEU A 140 9.40 -4.19 -2.98
N GLN A 141 10.08 -3.70 -1.93
CA GLN A 141 10.55 -2.31 -1.89
C GLN A 141 11.45 -1.98 -3.09
N GLY A 142 12.37 -2.88 -3.44
CA GLY A 142 13.26 -2.71 -4.59
C GLY A 142 12.51 -2.69 -5.93
N LYS A 143 11.49 -3.53 -6.10
CA LYS A 143 10.68 -3.60 -7.33
C LYS A 143 9.72 -2.43 -7.49
N LEU A 144 9.09 -2.00 -6.40
CA LEU A 144 8.06 -0.97 -6.42
C LEU A 144 8.62 0.45 -6.30
N GLY A 145 9.87 0.60 -5.84
CA GLY A 145 10.49 1.92 -5.64
C GLY A 145 9.83 2.74 -4.54
N MET A 146 9.16 2.08 -3.58
CA MET A 146 8.47 2.70 -2.44
C MET A 146 8.57 1.81 -1.20
N ASP A 147 8.25 2.38 -0.04
CA ASP A 147 8.18 1.62 1.21
C ASP A 147 7.00 0.64 1.20
N VAL A 148 7.21 -0.53 1.78
CA VAL A 148 6.24 -1.63 1.84
C VAL A 148 6.08 -2.04 3.29
N ASP A 149 4.87 -1.92 3.84
CA ASP A 149 4.50 -2.60 5.07
C ASP A 149 3.86 -3.94 4.72
N LEU A 150 4.42 -5.03 5.25
CA LEU A 150 3.95 -6.39 5.00
C LEU A 150 3.68 -7.06 6.33
N SER A 151 2.49 -7.63 6.48
CA SER A 151 2.07 -8.26 7.73
C SER A 151 1.10 -9.40 7.52
N VAL A 152 1.03 -10.29 8.52
CA VAL A 152 -0.07 -11.24 8.66
C VAL A 152 -1.13 -10.60 9.55
N ILE A 153 -2.39 -10.66 9.12
CA ILE A 153 -3.50 -9.96 9.76
C ILE A 153 -4.58 -10.96 10.15
N ARG A 154 -5.03 -10.85 11.39
CA ARG A 154 -6.18 -11.59 11.90
C ARG A 154 -7.45 -11.04 11.27
N ARG A 155 -8.21 -11.88 10.55
CA ARG A 155 -9.52 -11.51 10.01
C ARG A 155 -10.47 -11.04 11.12
N GLY A 156 -11.25 -10.00 10.81
CA GLY A 156 -12.12 -9.31 11.77
C GLY A 156 -11.37 -8.60 12.91
N GLY A 157 -10.04 -8.50 12.83
CA GLY A 157 -9.22 -7.75 13.77
C GLY A 157 -9.16 -6.24 13.44
N PRO A 158 -8.50 -5.45 14.31
CA PRO A 158 -8.34 -4.01 14.12
C PRO A 158 -7.69 -3.59 12.80
N PHE A 159 -6.84 -4.43 12.22
CA PHE A 159 -6.14 -4.18 10.95
C PHE A 159 -6.80 -4.85 9.72
N ASP A 160 -7.95 -5.52 9.87
CA ASP A 160 -8.73 -6.03 8.74
C ASP A 160 -9.86 -5.04 8.41
N GLN A 161 -9.49 -3.90 7.84
CA GLN A 161 -10.41 -2.80 7.58
C GLN A 161 -10.38 -2.35 6.11
N PRO A 162 -11.52 -1.98 5.51
CA PRO A 162 -11.55 -1.38 4.19
C PRO A 162 -10.92 0.03 4.19
N PRO A 163 -10.47 0.54 3.04
CA PRO A 163 -10.53 -0.08 1.71
C PRO A 163 -9.47 -1.17 1.51
N THR A 164 -9.83 -2.22 0.75
CA THR A 164 -8.91 -3.29 0.36
C THR A 164 -8.97 -3.58 -1.13
N ILE A 165 -7.83 -3.95 -1.71
CA ILE A 165 -7.68 -4.42 -3.09
C ILE A 165 -7.07 -5.83 -3.03
N PRO A 166 -7.73 -6.87 -3.57
CA PRO A 166 -7.14 -8.21 -3.65
C PRO A 166 -5.86 -8.20 -4.49
N VAL A 167 -4.83 -8.86 -4.00
CA VAL A 167 -3.60 -9.12 -4.77
C VAL A 167 -3.91 -10.13 -5.87
N PRO A 168 -3.53 -9.90 -7.13
CA PRO A 168 -3.79 -10.81 -8.25
C PRO A 168 -3.08 -12.15 -8.07
#